data_AF-A0A2E6XDU6-F1
#
_entry.id   AF-A0A2E6XDU6-F1
#
_cell.length_a   1.000
_cell.length_b   1.000
_cell.length_c   1.000
_cell.angle_alpha   90.00
_cell.angle_beta   90.00
_cell.angle_gamma   90.00
#
_symmetry.space_group_name_H-M   'P 1'
#
loop_
_entity.id
_entity.type
_entity.pdbx_description
1 polymer ?
#
loop_
_entity_poly.entity_id
_entity_poly.type
_entity_poly.pdbx_seq_one_letter_code
_entity_poly.pdbx_strand_id
1 'polypeptide(L)'
;MDLYFASRDLARAEAYAAEFDGEDAFGSYESAAVDPRIDALYICTPHDLHLEHARLAAAAKRHILLEKPIARNVGEARSIIEAANEAGVKLMVAENYRFLAPVQEAKRVIDSGALGQVRLIQVQEEYPFDPGSWRNDRERNGGGAFIDGGIHKASVLAYLAGRPGTRSMPFRCRRESPVGTPRTAWW
;
A
#
# COMPACT_ATOMS: atom_id res chain seq x y z
N MET A 1 1.22 -13.43 -21.65
CA MET A 1 2.06 -12.98 -20.54
C MET A 1 2.48 -14.25 -19.87
N ASP A 2 3.78 -14.50 -19.87
CA ASP A 2 4.33 -15.78 -19.47
C ASP A 2 4.41 -15.78 -17.94
N LEU A 3 3.69 -16.70 -17.30
CA LEU A 3 3.59 -16.77 -15.85
C LEU A 3 4.50 -17.85 -15.31
N TYR A 4 5.20 -17.52 -14.22
CA TYR A 4 6.12 -18.41 -13.54
C TYR A 4 5.85 -18.39 -12.05
N PHE A 5 5.93 -19.54 -11.40
CA PHE A 5 5.65 -19.67 -9.98
C PHE A 5 6.91 -20.04 -9.20
N ALA A 6 7.17 -19.35 -8.09
CA ALA A 6 8.33 -19.60 -7.25
C ALA A 6 7.92 -19.87 -5.81
N SER A 7 8.52 -20.88 -5.19
CA SER A 7 8.25 -21.26 -3.81
C SER A 7 9.49 -21.93 -3.24
N ARG A 8 9.72 -21.84 -1.93
CA ARG A 8 10.74 -22.63 -1.19
C ARG A 8 10.51 -24.14 -1.22
N ASP A 9 9.41 -24.56 -1.83
CA ASP A 9 8.98 -25.94 -2.06
C ASP A 9 8.61 -26.02 -3.55
N LEU A 10 9.42 -26.77 -4.30
CA LEU A 10 9.26 -26.92 -5.76
C LEU A 10 7.93 -27.57 -6.11
N ALA A 11 7.52 -28.63 -5.40
CA ALA A 11 6.28 -29.33 -5.70
C ALA A 11 5.07 -28.40 -5.56
N ARG A 12 5.12 -27.47 -4.60
CA ARG A 12 4.10 -26.42 -4.48
C ARG A 12 4.15 -25.42 -5.64
N ALA A 13 5.33 -25.00 -6.08
CA ALA A 13 5.42 -24.10 -7.25
C ALA A 13 4.88 -24.77 -8.53
N GLU A 14 5.23 -26.04 -8.76
CA GLU A 14 4.74 -26.83 -9.89
C GLU A 14 3.21 -27.02 -9.85
N ALA A 15 2.65 -27.26 -8.66
CA ALA A 15 1.20 -27.36 -8.50
C ALA A 15 0.48 -26.06 -8.87
N TYR A 16 1.01 -24.90 -8.46
CA TYR A 16 0.45 -23.60 -8.85
C TYR A 16 0.64 -23.32 -10.35
N ALA A 17 1.79 -23.68 -10.92
CA ALA A 17 2.00 -23.55 -12.36
C ALA A 17 0.97 -24.40 -13.15
N ALA A 18 0.69 -25.62 -12.71
CA ALA A 18 -0.34 -26.45 -13.34
C ALA A 18 -1.77 -25.90 -13.14
N GLU A 19 -2.09 -25.34 -11.97
CA GLU A 19 -3.42 -24.81 -11.66
C GLU A 19 -3.73 -23.51 -12.43
N PHE A 20 -2.73 -22.66 -12.63
CA PHE A 20 -2.90 -21.31 -13.18
C PHE A 20 -2.26 -21.13 -14.57
N ASP A 21 -2.06 -22.22 -15.31
CA ASP A 21 -1.47 -22.24 -16.66
C ASP A 21 -0.13 -21.48 -16.74
N GLY A 22 0.75 -21.73 -15.76
CA GLY A 22 2.12 -21.22 -15.72
C GLY A 22 3.07 -22.01 -16.63
N GLU A 23 4.02 -21.31 -17.22
CA GLU A 23 5.01 -21.86 -18.16
C GLU A 23 6.06 -22.74 -17.46
N ASP A 24 6.46 -22.37 -16.24
CA ASP A 24 7.49 -23.10 -15.48
C ASP A 24 7.41 -22.75 -13.98
N ALA A 25 8.16 -23.49 -13.18
CA ALA A 25 8.20 -23.37 -11.73
C ALA A 25 9.63 -23.34 -11.17
N PHE A 26 9.83 -22.58 -10.10
CA PHE A 26 11.12 -22.43 -9.42
C PHE A 26 11.02 -22.92 -7.96
N GLY A 27 11.98 -23.76 -7.56
CA GLY A 27 12.11 -24.27 -6.20
C GLY A 27 12.76 -23.30 -5.21
N SER A 28 13.12 -22.10 -5.67
CA SER A 28 13.62 -21.01 -4.82
C SER A 28 13.32 -19.64 -5.43
N TYR A 29 13.33 -18.59 -4.63
CA TYR A 29 13.11 -17.24 -5.14
C TYR A 29 14.35 -16.71 -5.87
N GLU A 30 15.54 -17.16 -5.45
CA GLU A 30 16.82 -16.78 -6.04
C GLU A 30 16.94 -17.30 -7.48
N SER A 31 16.51 -18.54 -7.72
CA SER A 31 16.52 -19.11 -9.07
C SER A 31 15.59 -18.34 -10.00
N ALA A 32 14.38 -17.99 -9.55
CA ALA A 32 13.46 -17.14 -10.30
C ALA A 32 14.05 -15.73 -10.56
N ALA A 33 14.70 -15.11 -9.58
CA ALA A 33 15.23 -13.76 -9.71
C ALA A 33 16.33 -13.65 -10.77
N VAL A 34 17.22 -14.65 -10.87
CA VAL A 34 18.35 -14.63 -11.82
C VAL A 34 18.00 -15.18 -13.20
N ASP A 35 16.85 -15.84 -13.36
CA ASP A 35 16.45 -16.42 -14.63
C ASP A 35 16.21 -15.34 -15.70
N PRO A 36 16.83 -15.44 -16.88
CA PRO A 36 16.72 -14.43 -17.94
C PRO A 36 15.31 -14.29 -18.53
N ARG A 37 14.42 -15.28 -18.33
CA ARG A 37 13.02 -15.25 -18.77
C ARG A 37 12.14 -14.32 -17.93
N ILE A 38 12.62 -13.88 -16.77
CA ILE A 38 11.84 -13.12 -15.79
C ILE A 38 12.11 -11.62 -15.91
N ASP A 39 11.10 -10.84 -16.27
CA ASP A 39 11.20 -9.37 -16.32
C ASP A 39 10.91 -8.70 -14.97
N ALA A 40 10.00 -9.31 -14.20
CA ALA A 40 9.49 -8.75 -12.96
C ALA A 40 9.14 -9.85 -11.95
N LEU A 41 9.24 -9.53 -10.66
CA LEU A 41 8.77 -10.38 -9.56
C LEU A 41 7.50 -9.80 -8.93
N TYR A 42 6.45 -10.63 -8.85
CA TYR A 42 5.26 -10.35 -8.05
C TYR A 42 5.40 -11.01 -6.67
N ILE A 43 5.64 -10.19 -5.65
CA ILE A 43 5.96 -10.64 -4.29
C ILE A 43 4.67 -10.69 -3.47
N CYS A 44 4.17 -11.90 -3.24
CA CYS A 44 2.95 -12.19 -2.47
C CYS A 44 3.23 -12.90 -1.13
N THR A 45 4.44 -12.75 -0.61
CA THR A 45 4.90 -13.44 0.61
C THR A 45 4.41 -12.73 1.88
N PRO A 46 4.50 -13.36 3.06
CA PRO A 46 4.26 -12.68 4.34
C PRO A 46 5.02 -11.35 4.49
N HIS A 47 4.44 -10.38 5.22
CA HIS A 47 4.94 -8.99 5.27
C HIS A 47 6.38 -8.87 5.75
N ASP A 48 6.82 -9.76 6.66
CA ASP A 48 8.18 -9.85 7.18
C ASP A 48 9.24 -10.14 6.11
N LEU A 49 8.83 -10.74 4.99
CA LEU A 49 9.74 -11.13 3.91
C LEU A 49 9.77 -10.12 2.75
N HIS A 50 8.93 -9.08 2.77
CA HIS A 50 8.85 -8.10 1.69
C HIS A 50 10.20 -7.41 1.42
N LEU A 51 10.91 -7.00 2.48
CA LEU A 51 12.19 -6.31 2.34
C LEU A 51 13.27 -7.21 1.72
N GLU A 52 13.37 -8.44 2.19
CA GLU A 52 14.34 -9.42 1.70
C GLU A 52 14.09 -9.73 0.22
N HIS A 53 12.85 -10.05 -0.15
CA HIS A 53 12.50 -10.38 -1.52
C HIS A 53 12.58 -9.19 -2.47
N ALA A 54 12.24 -7.97 -2.01
CA ALA A 54 12.42 -6.77 -2.82
C ALA A 54 13.91 -6.49 -3.10
N ARG A 55 14.78 -6.71 -2.10
CA ARG A 55 16.24 -6.61 -2.29
C ARG A 55 16.77 -7.68 -3.24
N LEU A 56 16.27 -8.91 -3.15
CA LEU A 56 16.61 -9.99 -4.08
C LEU A 56 16.25 -9.59 -5.53
N ALA A 57 15.02 -9.10 -5.73
CA ALA A 57 14.55 -8.63 -7.03
C ALA A 57 15.42 -7.48 -7.57
N ALA A 58 15.69 -6.47 -6.73
CA ALA A 58 16.50 -5.31 -7.07
C ALA A 58 17.95 -5.69 -7.42
N ALA A 59 18.57 -6.58 -6.64
CA ALA A 59 19.92 -7.08 -6.89
C ALA A 59 20.02 -7.81 -8.24
N ALA A 60 18.97 -8.55 -8.62
CA ALA A 60 18.85 -9.21 -9.92
C ALA A 60 18.33 -8.29 -11.04
N LYS A 61 18.14 -6.99 -10.76
CA LYS A 61 17.62 -5.97 -11.70
C LYS A 61 16.24 -6.30 -12.30
N ARG A 62 15.38 -6.96 -11.53
CA ARG A 62 13.99 -7.26 -11.92
C ARG A 62 13.04 -6.17 -11.43
N HIS A 63 12.03 -5.86 -12.22
CA HIS A 63 10.95 -4.98 -11.76
C HIS A 63 10.14 -5.64 -10.64
N ILE A 64 9.52 -4.83 -9.78
CA ILE A 64 8.89 -5.30 -8.55
C ILE A 64 7.42 -4.89 -8.53
N LEU A 65 6.54 -5.88 -8.48
CA LEU A 65 5.17 -5.71 -8.01
C LEU A 65 5.10 -6.32 -6.61
N LEU A 66 4.84 -5.50 -5.60
CA LEU A 66 4.88 -5.93 -4.20
C LEU A 66 3.48 -5.87 -3.60
N GLU A 67 3.01 -6.97 -3.00
CA GLU A 67 1.73 -6.94 -2.29
C GLU A 67 1.72 -5.89 -1.17
N LYS A 68 0.51 -5.42 -0.85
CA LYS A 68 0.32 -4.52 0.29
C LYS A 68 0.38 -5.33 1.60
N PRO A 69 0.74 -4.69 2.72
CA PRO A 69 1.39 -3.39 2.84
C PRO A 69 2.82 -3.48 2.30
N ILE A 70 3.40 -2.33 1.95
CA ILE A 70 4.79 -2.29 1.44
C ILE A 70 5.77 -3.02 2.38
N ALA A 71 5.62 -2.86 3.69
CA ALA A 71 6.41 -3.54 4.71
C ALA A 71 5.70 -3.43 6.08
N ARG A 72 6.29 -4.04 7.11
CA ARG A 72 5.76 -4.02 8.49
C ARG A 72 5.87 -2.65 9.16
N ASN A 73 6.87 -1.85 8.77
CA ASN A 73 7.12 -0.53 9.32
C ASN A 73 7.70 0.43 8.26
N VAL A 74 7.73 1.71 8.60
CA VAL A 74 8.17 2.78 7.70
C VAL A 74 9.66 2.68 7.35
N GLY A 75 10.51 2.18 8.24
CA GLY A 75 11.94 2.02 7.98
C GLY A 75 12.21 0.98 6.90
N GLU A 76 11.55 -0.18 7.00
CA GLU A 76 11.59 -1.22 5.97
C GLU A 76 11.02 -0.72 4.65
N ALA A 77 9.89 -0.01 4.69
CA ALA A 77 9.26 0.56 3.50
C ALA A 77 10.22 1.50 2.74
N ARG A 78 10.95 2.36 3.46
CA ARG A 78 11.97 3.24 2.89
C ARG A 78 13.11 2.43 2.28
N SER A 79 13.60 1.41 2.99
CA SER A 79 14.68 0.54 2.51
C SER A 79 14.30 -0.20 1.22
N ILE A 80 13.04 -0.60 1.06
CA ILE A 80 12.52 -1.22 -0.17
C ILE A 80 12.55 -0.22 -1.33
N ILE A 81 12.06 1.00 -1.10
CA ILE A 81 12.04 2.06 -2.11
C ILE A 81 13.46 2.44 -2.54
N GLU A 82 14.38 2.56 -1.58
CA GLU A 82 15.80 2.85 -1.82
C GLU A 82 16.44 1.76 -2.67
N ALA A 83 16.28 0.48 -2.31
CA ALA A 83 16.83 -0.63 -3.07
C ALA A 83 16.34 -0.65 -4.53
N ALA A 84 15.04 -0.42 -4.76
CA ALA A 84 14.49 -0.36 -6.11
C ALA A 84 15.05 0.83 -6.93
N ASN A 85 15.17 2.00 -6.30
CA ASN A 85 15.72 3.20 -6.94
C ASN A 85 17.21 3.03 -7.28
N GLU A 86 18.02 2.50 -6.36
CA GLU A 86 19.45 2.26 -6.56
C GLU A 86 19.71 1.25 -7.67
N ALA A 87 18.89 0.19 -7.77
CA ALA A 87 18.96 -0.79 -8.84
C ALA A 87 18.42 -0.28 -10.19
N GLY A 88 17.74 0.87 -10.20
CA GLY A 88 17.12 1.44 -11.39
C GLY A 88 15.88 0.66 -11.88
N VAL A 89 15.23 -0.08 -11.00
CA VAL A 89 14.05 -0.91 -11.33
C VAL A 89 12.74 -0.23 -10.93
N LYS A 90 11.64 -0.57 -11.60
CA LYS A 90 10.31 -0.12 -11.20
C LYS A 90 9.85 -0.86 -9.95
N LEU A 91 9.23 -0.13 -9.03
CA LEU A 91 8.53 -0.67 -7.87
C LEU A 91 7.08 -0.16 -7.88
N MET A 92 6.13 -1.09 -7.82
CA MET A 92 4.71 -0.80 -7.65
C MET A 92 4.16 -1.61 -6.47
N VAL A 93 3.39 -0.96 -5.60
CA VAL A 93 2.62 -1.66 -4.56
C VAL A 93 1.27 -2.07 -5.14
N ALA A 94 0.93 -3.34 -5.03
CA ALA A 94 -0.32 -3.97 -5.51
C ALA A 94 -1.52 -3.61 -4.62
N GLU A 95 -1.70 -2.33 -4.32
CA GLU A 95 -2.87 -1.83 -3.61
C GLU A 95 -4.01 -1.60 -4.61
N ASN A 96 -4.90 -2.59 -4.68
CA ASN A 96 -5.89 -2.74 -5.73
C ASN A 96 -7.20 -1.97 -5.50
N TYR A 97 -7.53 -1.54 -4.28
CA TYR A 97 -8.86 -0.96 -3.98
C TYR A 97 -9.13 0.32 -4.76
N ARG A 98 -8.07 1.07 -5.10
CA ARG A 98 -8.21 2.27 -5.93
C ARG A 98 -8.80 1.96 -7.31
N PHE A 99 -8.58 0.77 -7.86
CA PHE A 99 -9.03 0.38 -9.20
C PHE A 99 -10.43 -0.23 -9.23
N LEU A 100 -11.07 -0.42 -8.08
CA LEU A 100 -12.44 -0.90 -8.01
C LEU A 100 -13.38 0.10 -8.69
N ALA A 101 -14.27 -0.40 -9.55
CA ALA A 101 -15.27 0.40 -10.26
C ALA A 101 -16.03 1.40 -9.37
N PRO A 102 -16.55 1.04 -8.17
CA PRO A 102 -17.21 2.01 -7.30
C PRO A 102 -16.28 3.12 -6.78
N VAL A 103 -15.00 2.82 -6.56
CA VAL A 103 -14.02 3.83 -6.11
C VAL A 103 -13.65 4.77 -7.26
N GLN A 104 -13.50 4.24 -8.47
CA GLN A 104 -13.29 5.05 -9.68
C GLN A 104 -14.48 5.99 -9.95
N GLU A 105 -15.70 5.50 -9.82
CA GLU A 105 -16.90 6.31 -10.00
C GLU A 105 -17.05 7.38 -8.92
N ALA A 106 -16.79 7.03 -7.65
CA ALA A 106 -16.77 8.01 -6.56
C ALA A 106 -15.75 9.13 -6.83
N LYS A 107 -14.54 8.79 -7.29
CA LYS A 107 -13.52 9.77 -7.68
C LYS A 107 -14.00 10.67 -8.80
N ARG A 108 -14.63 10.11 -9.84
CA ARG A 108 -15.17 10.86 -10.97
C ARG A 108 -16.23 11.88 -10.54
N VAL A 109 -17.15 11.49 -9.66
CA VAL A 109 -18.21 12.38 -9.13
C VAL A 109 -17.64 13.48 -8.24
N ILE A 110 -16.65 13.16 -7.40
CA ILE A 110 -15.94 14.14 -6.58
C ILE A 110 -15.21 15.16 -7.47
N ASP A 111 -14.44 14.68 -8.45
CA ASP A 111 -13.63 15.51 -9.34
C ASP A 111 -14.46 16.39 -10.27
N SER A 112 -15.68 15.96 -10.64
CA SER A 112 -16.58 16.77 -11.46
C SER A 112 -17.16 17.97 -10.72
N GLY A 113 -16.97 18.06 -9.39
CA GLY A 113 -17.53 19.13 -8.55
C GLY A 113 -19.03 19.03 -8.33
N ALA A 114 -19.68 17.92 -8.72
CA ALA A 114 -21.14 17.75 -8.61
C ALA A 114 -21.64 17.78 -7.15
N LEU A 115 -20.76 17.47 -6.19
CA LEU A 115 -21.06 17.48 -4.76
C LEU A 115 -20.69 18.80 -4.07
N GLY A 116 -20.16 19.79 -4.81
CA GLY A 116 -19.54 20.97 -4.21
C GLY A 116 -18.30 20.61 -3.37
N GLN A 117 -18.10 21.32 -2.26
CA GLN A 117 -16.97 21.05 -1.37
C GLN A 117 -17.24 19.84 -0.49
N VAL A 118 -16.54 18.73 -0.75
CA VAL A 118 -16.55 17.54 0.12
C VAL A 118 -16.02 17.90 1.50
N ARG A 119 -16.82 17.65 2.55
CA ARG A 119 -16.48 17.94 3.96
C ARG A 119 -16.12 16.70 4.77
N LEU A 120 -16.68 15.56 4.40
CA LEU A 120 -16.53 14.30 5.11
C LEU A 120 -16.50 13.16 4.09
N ILE A 121 -15.55 12.24 4.27
CA ILE A 121 -15.57 10.93 3.65
C ILE A 121 -15.49 9.92 4.80
N GLN A 122 -16.46 9.02 4.85
CA GLN A 122 -16.50 7.94 5.83
C GLN A 122 -16.32 6.61 5.09
N VAL A 123 -15.37 5.80 5.55
CA VAL A 123 -15.17 4.44 5.09
C VAL A 123 -15.30 3.54 6.30
N GLN A 124 -16.22 2.58 6.21
CA GLN A 124 -16.51 1.64 7.28
C GLN A 124 -16.49 0.23 6.71
N GLU A 125 -15.87 -0.68 7.44
CA GLU A 125 -15.87 -2.11 7.17
C GLU A 125 -15.97 -2.83 8.50
N GLU A 126 -16.85 -3.81 8.58
CA GLU A 126 -17.07 -4.60 9.79
C GLU A 126 -17.29 -6.05 9.39
N TYR A 127 -16.49 -6.93 9.97
CA TYR A 127 -16.57 -8.38 9.82
C TYR A 127 -15.78 -9.04 10.96
N PRO A 128 -16.09 -10.29 11.31
CA PRO A 128 -15.26 -11.06 12.24
C PRO A 128 -13.84 -11.20 11.69
N PHE A 129 -12.84 -10.72 12.42
CA PHE A 129 -11.45 -10.78 12.02
C PHE A 129 -10.71 -11.83 12.86
N ASP A 130 -10.52 -13.03 12.29
CA ASP A 130 -9.71 -14.11 12.85
C ASP A 130 -8.78 -14.66 11.78
N PRO A 131 -7.67 -13.96 11.47
CA PRO A 131 -6.80 -14.37 10.38
C PRO A 131 -5.86 -15.49 10.83
N GLY A 132 -5.95 -16.67 10.21
CA GLY A 132 -5.03 -17.76 10.50
C GLY A 132 -3.56 -17.48 10.14
N SER A 133 -2.65 -18.35 10.62
CA SER A 133 -1.22 -18.38 10.26
C SER A 133 -0.44 -17.13 10.74
N TRP A 134 0.48 -16.64 9.92
CA TRP A 134 1.43 -15.56 10.24
C TRP A 134 0.77 -14.20 10.50
N ARG A 135 -0.49 -14.01 10.12
CA ARG A 135 -1.22 -12.76 10.36
C ARG A 135 -1.52 -12.51 11.84
N ASN A 136 -1.61 -13.59 12.64
CA ASN A 136 -1.74 -13.52 14.09
C ASN A 136 -0.39 -13.37 14.81
N ASP A 137 0.72 -13.41 14.08
CA ASP A 137 2.05 -13.13 14.62
C ASP A 137 2.37 -11.64 14.42
N ARG A 138 2.50 -10.92 15.53
CA ARG A 138 2.76 -9.47 15.53
C ARG A 138 4.05 -9.12 14.80
N GLU A 139 5.11 -9.90 15.00
CA GLU A 139 6.40 -9.62 14.40
C GLU A 139 6.34 -9.87 12.90
N ARG A 140 5.55 -10.84 12.44
CA ARG A 140 5.45 -11.15 11.01
C ARG A 140 4.48 -10.24 10.27
N ASN A 141 3.37 -9.87 10.89
CA ASN A 141 2.37 -9.00 10.29
C ASN A 141 2.77 -7.51 10.34
N GLY A 142 3.46 -7.08 11.40
CA GLY A 142 3.80 -5.67 11.64
C GLY A 142 2.67 -4.84 12.27
N GLY A 143 1.52 -5.46 12.50
CA GLY A 143 0.35 -4.83 13.11
C GLY A 143 -0.83 -5.79 13.20
N GLY A 144 -2.04 -5.24 13.24
CA GLY A 144 -3.28 -6.02 13.22
C GLY A 144 -4.14 -5.68 12.01
N ALA A 145 -5.46 -5.73 12.20
CA ALA A 145 -6.46 -5.47 11.15
C ALA A 145 -6.20 -4.18 10.34
N PHE A 146 -5.65 -3.13 10.97
CA PHE A 146 -5.35 -1.90 10.25
C PHE A 146 -4.21 -2.03 9.23
N ILE A 147 -3.14 -2.75 9.55
CA ILE A 147 -2.00 -2.95 8.63
C ILE A 147 -2.37 -3.95 7.53
N ASP A 148 -3.07 -5.03 7.88
CA ASP A 148 -3.45 -6.10 6.95
C ASP A 148 -4.59 -5.69 6.00
N GLY A 149 -5.69 -5.16 6.55
CA GLY A 149 -6.92 -4.82 5.81
C GLY A 149 -7.25 -3.34 5.77
N GLY A 150 -6.91 -2.58 6.82
CA GLY A 150 -7.19 -1.14 6.92
C GLY A 150 -6.39 -0.27 5.95
N ILE A 151 -5.25 -0.76 5.46
CA ILE A 151 -4.41 -0.06 4.49
C ILE A 151 -5.17 0.27 3.19
N HIS A 152 -6.06 -0.63 2.75
CA HIS A 152 -6.95 -0.40 1.62
C HIS A 152 -7.82 0.85 1.83
N LYS A 153 -8.30 1.07 3.06
CA LYS A 153 -9.24 2.15 3.41
C LYS A 153 -8.48 3.46 3.51
N ALA A 154 -7.30 3.44 4.11
CA ALA A 154 -6.38 4.57 4.09
C ALA A 154 -5.99 4.96 2.64
N SER A 155 -5.74 3.98 1.78
CA SER A 155 -5.45 4.18 0.36
C SER A 155 -6.62 4.81 -0.39
N VAL A 156 -7.84 4.29 -0.23
CA VAL A 156 -9.06 4.85 -0.83
C VAL A 156 -9.30 6.29 -0.35
N LEU A 157 -9.16 6.55 0.95
CA LEU A 157 -9.29 7.90 1.50
C LEU A 157 -8.27 8.86 0.89
N ALA A 158 -6.99 8.45 0.81
CA ALA A 158 -5.95 9.25 0.18
C ALA A 158 -6.18 9.46 -1.33
N TYR A 159 -6.79 8.49 -2.00
CA TYR A 159 -7.15 8.59 -3.42
C TYR A 159 -8.31 9.57 -3.64
N LEU A 160 -9.38 9.47 -2.84
CA LEU A 160 -10.58 10.30 -2.99
C LEU A 160 -10.39 11.74 -2.46
N ALA A 161 -9.79 11.91 -1.28
CA ALA A 161 -9.63 13.21 -0.63
C ALA A 161 -8.28 13.90 -0.95
N GLY A 162 -7.35 13.18 -1.58
CA GLY A 162 -5.95 13.56 -1.61
C GLY A 162 -5.23 13.20 -0.30
N ARG A 163 -3.90 13.33 -0.30
CA ARG A 163 -3.10 13.15 0.92
C ARG A 163 -3.29 14.35 1.85
N PRO A 164 -3.27 14.17 3.18
CA PRO A 164 -3.23 15.29 4.11
C PRO A 164 -2.07 16.21 3.75
N GLY A 165 -2.38 17.43 3.33
CA GLY A 165 -1.36 18.45 3.21
C GLY A 165 -0.92 18.89 4.59
N THR A 166 0.38 19.10 4.82
CA THR A 166 0.85 19.95 5.92
C THR A 166 0.47 21.40 5.59
N ARG A 167 -0.80 21.75 5.69
CA ARG A 167 -1.20 23.15 5.78
C ARG A 167 -1.04 23.55 7.23
N SER A 168 0.04 24.28 7.53
CA SER A 168 0.03 25.20 8.66
C SER A 168 -1.10 26.20 8.41
N MET A 169 -2.27 25.96 8.99
CA MET A 169 -3.31 26.98 9.04
C MET A 169 -2.84 28.00 10.08
N PRO A 170 -2.49 29.26 9.72
CA PRO A 170 -2.39 30.28 10.74
C PRO A 170 -3.77 30.39 11.39
N PHE A 171 -3.85 30.02 12.66
CA PHE A 171 -5.06 30.11 13.45
C PHE A 171 -5.39 31.59 13.63
N ARG A 172 -6.15 32.17 12.69
CA ARG A 172 -6.63 33.54 12.81
C ARG A 172 -7.91 33.50 13.61
N CYS A 173 -7.77 33.50 14.94
CA CYS A 173 -8.86 33.81 15.84
C CYS A 173 -9.33 35.23 15.55
N ARG A 174 -10.43 35.39 14.80
CA ARG A 174 -11.19 36.65 14.85
C ARG A 174 -11.86 36.65 16.22
N ARG A 175 -11.33 37.44 17.16
CA ARG A 175 -12.18 37.93 18.24
C ARG A 175 -13.23 38.81 17.58
N GLU A 176 -14.47 38.35 17.58
CA GLU A 176 -15.59 39.25 17.35
C GLU A 176 -15.49 40.38 18.37
N SER A 177 -15.46 41.62 17.88
CA SER A 177 -15.51 42.77 18.77
C SER A 177 -16.91 42.81 19.37
N PRO A 178 -17.07 42.85 20.71
CA PRO A 178 -18.38 42.99 21.29
C PRO A 178 -18.94 44.34 20.85
N VAL A 179 -20.14 44.30 20.31
CA VAL A 179 -20.93 45.50 20.03
C VAL A 179 -21.17 46.20 21.37
N GLY A 180 -20.60 47.39 21.52
CA GLY A 180 -20.99 48.37 22.53
C GLY A 180 -20.43 48.14 23.94
N THR A 181 -19.31 48.78 24.24
CA THR A 181 -19.11 49.44 25.55
C THR A 181 -17.98 50.49 25.43
N PRO A 182 -18.07 51.64 26.12
CA PRO A 182 -17.22 52.79 25.84
C PRO A 182 -15.79 52.56 26.32
N ARG A 183 -14.83 53.15 25.59
CA ARG A 183 -13.44 53.27 26.01
C ARG A 183 -13.36 54.02 27.34
N THR A 184 -12.80 53.39 28.37
CA THR A 184 -12.08 54.09 29.43
C THR A 184 -10.67 53.55 29.50
N ALA A 185 -9.73 54.49 29.45
CA ALA A 185 -8.30 54.28 29.58
C ALA A 185 -7.92 53.88 31.01
N TRP A 186 -6.71 53.31 31.14
CA TRP A 186 -5.64 53.71 32.07
C TRP A 186 -4.87 52.49 32.62
N TRP A 187 -3.56 52.54 32.37
CA TRP A 187 -2.43 51.70 32.81
C TRP A 187 -2.23 50.36 32.10
#